data_AF-A0A2P6TZU0-F1
#
_entry.id   AF-A0A2P6TZU0-F1
#
_cell.length_a   1.000
_cell.length_b   1.000
_cell.length_c   1.000
_cell.angle_alpha   90.00
_cell.angle_beta   90.00
_cell.angle_gamma   90.00
#
_symmetry.space_group_name_H-M   'P 1'
#
loop_
_entity.id
_entity.type
_entity.pdbx_description
1 polymer ?
#
loop_
_entity_poly.entity_id
_entity_poly.type
_entity_poly.pdbx_seq_one_letter_code
_entity_poly.pdbx_strand_id
1 'polypeptide(L)'
;MGIGEWLQGLGLERYTAVFEEQEVDLSVVHAISAEELAGIGITDRLHQGRILQAADAVASVLGLRRLRAAAGGKDGRPAAAKKQRQLILLPTNGSREAADPEAVAARKQPLARGGTAYPVGEETRALKRVKLEALRQELATHEATVAELRRMIAGLERELDG
;
A
#
# COMPACT_ATOMS: atom_id res chain seq x y z
N MET A 1 12.45 -16.23 -13.61
CA MET A 1 11.33 -15.31 -13.87
C MET A 1 11.90 -14.10 -14.58
N GLY A 2 11.37 -13.76 -15.76
CA GLY A 2 11.79 -12.58 -16.52
C GLY A 2 11.00 -11.31 -16.15
N ILE A 3 11.43 -10.14 -16.65
CA ILE A 3 10.69 -8.88 -16.45
C ILE A 3 9.30 -8.94 -17.09
N GLY A 4 9.15 -9.62 -18.23
CA GLY A 4 7.85 -9.83 -18.89
C GLY A 4 6.86 -10.62 -18.05
N GLU A 5 7.28 -11.76 -17.49
CA GLU A 5 6.45 -12.59 -16.61
C GLU A 5 6.06 -11.84 -15.32
N TRP A 6 6.97 -11.02 -14.79
CA TRP A 6 6.68 -10.17 -13.64
C TRP A 6 5.61 -9.13 -13.95
N LEU A 7 5.75 -8.42 -15.07
CA LEU A 7 4.76 -7.44 -15.51
C LEU A 7 3.41 -8.08 -15.82
N GLN A 8 3.41 -9.29 -16.40
CA GLN A 8 2.19 -10.07 -16.63
C GLN A 8 1.48 -10.42 -15.32
N GLY A 9 2.23 -10.79 -14.26
CA GLY A 9 1.67 -11.00 -12.92
C GLY A 9 1.01 -9.75 -12.32
N LEU A 10 1.37 -8.56 -12.80
CA LEU A 10 0.78 -7.27 -12.42
C LEU A 10 -0.35 -6.81 -13.35
N GLY A 11 -0.62 -7.53 -14.46
CA GLY A 11 -1.53 -7.09 -15.53
C GLY A 11 -0.99 -5.90 -16.34
N LEU A 12 0.33 -5.80 -16.43
CA LEU A 12 1.09 -4.71 -17.05
C LEU A 12 2.02 -5.20 -18.16
N GLU A 13 1.78 -6.39 -18.73
CA GLU A 13 2.56 -7.02 -19.80
C GLU A 13 2.71 -6.16 -21.06
N ARG A 14 1.78 -5.23 -21.30
CA ARG A 14 1.89 -4.25 -22.39
C ARG A 14 3.12 -3.34 -22.29
N TYR A 15 3.73 -3.22 -21.11
CA TYR A 15 4.95 -2.44 -20.89
C TYR A 15 6.23 -3.27 -21.01
N THR A 16 6.14 -4.58 -21.27
CA THR A 16 7.33 -5.45 -21.38
C THR A 16 8.34 -4.93 -22.39
N ALA A 17 7.89 -4.56 -23.59
CA ALA A 17 8.77 -4.02 -24.63
C ALA A 17 9.50 -2.74 -24.17
N VAL A 18 8.84 -1.88 -23.40
CA VAL A 18 9.43 -0.64 -22.88
C VAL A 18 10.50 -0.93 -21.85
N PHE A 19 10.26 -1.90 -20.97
CA PHE A 19 11.26 -2.32 -19.98
C PHE A 19 12.46 -3.01 -20.63
N GLU A 20 12.24 -3.85 -21.64
CA GLU A 20 13.30 -4.53 -22.40
C GLU A 20 14.14 -3.54 -23.22
N GLU A 21 13.52 -2.57 -23.88
CA GLU A 21 14.21 -1.52 -24.65
C GLU A 21 15.10 -0.65 -23.77
N GLN A 22 14.71 -0.44 -22.50
CA GLN A 22 15.47 0.33 -21.52
C GLN A 22 16.44 -0.54 -20.70
N GLU A 23 16.58 -1.82 -21.05
CA GLU A 23 17.42 -2.80 -20.35
C GLU A 23 17.12 -2.90 -18.84
N VAL A 24 15.84 -2.73 -18.48
CA VAL A 24 15.38 -2.77 -17.08
C VAL A 24 14.96 -4.19 -16.71
N ASP A 25 15.83 -4.87 -15.97
CA ASP A 25 15.58 -6.22 -15.43
C ASP A 25 15.11 -6.21 -13.97
N LEU A 26 14.67 -7.38 -13.47
CA LEU A 26 14.29 -7.59 -12.07
C LEU A 26 15.41 -7.25 -11.07
N SER A 27 16.67 -7.33 -11.49
CA SER A 27 17.82 -6.95 -10.67
C SER A 27 17.87 -5.45 -10.39
N VAL A 28 17.34 -4.61 -11.28
CA VAL A 28 17.41 -3.14 -11.20
C VAL A 28 16.04 -2.47 -11.02
N VAL A 29 14.94 -3.21 -11.22
CA VAL A 29 13.56 -2.69 -11.09
C VAL A 29 13.27 -2.09 -9.70
N HIS A 30 13.95 -2.58 -8.66
CA HIS A 30 13.83 -2.06 -7.30
C HIS A 30 14.39 -0.63 -7.14
N ALA A 31 15.28 -0.20 -8.03
CA ALA A 31 15.89 1.12 -8.02
C ALA A 31 15.06 2.16 -8.79
N ILE A 32 14.11 1.72 -9.63
CA ILE A 32 13.33 2.63 -10.48
C ILE A 32 12.42 3.55 -9.65
N SER A 33 12.37 4.81 -10.06
CA SER A 33 11.58 5.89 -9.49
C SER A 33 10.32 6.16 -10.32
N ALA A 34 9.37 6.91 -9.74
CA ALA A 34 8.16 7.31 -10.47
C ALA A 34 8.49 8.21 -11.67
N GLU A 35 9.52 9.04 -11.52
CA GLU A 35 10.04 9.95 -12.53
C GLU A 35 10.64 9.18 -13.72
N GLU A 36 11.42 8.14 -13.46
CA GLU A 36 11.98 7.26 -14.50
C GLU A 36 10.88 6.48 -15.23
N LEU A 37 9.88 5.96 -14.51
CA LEU A 37 8.71 5.31 -15.12
C LEU A 37 7.94 6.28 -16.04
N ALA A 38 7.78 7.53 -15.63
CA ALA A 38 7.18 8.56 -16.48
C ALA A 38 8.04 8.84 -17.73
N GLY A 39 9.37 8.87 -17.58
CA GLY A 39 10.32 9.09 -18.67
C GLY A 39 10.29 8.03 -19.77
N ILE A 40 10.03 6.78 -19.41
CA ILE A 40 9.91 5.66 -20.36
C ILE A 40 8.48 5.48 -20.91
N GLY A 41 7.56 6.40 -20.61
CA GLY A 41 6.20 6.41 -21.19
C GLY A 41 5.10 5.80 -20.31
N ILE A 42 5.40 5.40 -19.08
CA ILE A 42 4.41 4.91 -18.11
C ILE A 42 3.94 6.11 -17.29
N THR A 43 2.99 6.88 -17.82
CA THR A 43 2.51 8.13 -17.21
C THR A 43 1.29 7.95 -16.31
N ASP A 44 0.63 6.80 -16.37
CA ASP A 44 -0.51 6.49 -15.52
C ASP A 44 -0.05 6.23 -14.08
N ARG A 45 -0.48 7.09 -13.16
CA ARG A 45 -0.10 7.04 -11.74
C ARG A 45 -0.50 5.73 -11.05
N LEU A 46 -1.57 5.07 -11.47
CA LEU A 46 -1.98 3.79 -10.90
C LEU A 46 -1.05 2.67 -11.35
N HIS A 47 -0.59 2.68 -12.60
CA HIS A 47 0.40 1.72 -13.08
C HIS A 47 1.77 1.95 -12.43
N GLN A 48 2.21 3.21 -12.34
CA GLN A 48 3.44 3.56 -11.62
C GLN A 48 3.41 3.07 -10.17
N GLY A 49 2.31 3.35 -9.45
CA GLY A 49 2.15 2.91 -8.06
C GLY A 49 2.22 1.39 -7.90
N ARG A 50 1.58 0.63 -8.81
CA ARG A 50 1.64 -0.84 -8.81
C ARG A 50 3.04 -1.37 -9.05
N ILE A 51 3.76 -0.82 -10.03
CA ILE A 51 5.14 -1.21 -10.36
C ILE A 51 6.04 -0.90 -9.16
N LEU A 52 5.95 0.28 -8.57
CA LEU A 52 6.78 0.68 -7.43
C LEU A 52 6.51 -0.17 -6.19
N GLN A 53 5.24 -0.48 -5.91
CA GLN A 53 4.87 -1.37 -4.80
C GLN A 53 5.43 -2.78 -5.01
N ALA A 54 5.32 -3.32 -6.23
CA ALA A 54 5.87 -4.63 -6.56
C ALA A 54 7.41 -4.62 -6.53
N ALA A 55 8.03 -3.53 -6.95
CA ALA A 55 9.48 -3.33 -6.89
C ALA A 55 9.99 -3.28 -5.44
N ASP A 56 9.22 -2.74 -4.50
CA ASP A 56 9.53 -2.79 -3.06
C ASP A 56 9.46 -4.22 -2.50
N ALA A 57 8.55 -5.04 -3.00
CA ALA A 57 8.50 -6.46 -2.65
C ALA A 57 9.76 -7.19 -3.16
N VAL A 58 10.19 -6.90 -4.40
CA VAL A 58 11.46 -7.42 -4.95
C VAL A 58 12.65 -6.98 -4.11
N ALA A 59 12.72 -5.70 -3.72
CA ALA A 59 13.76 -5.17 -2.84
C ALA A 59 13.82 -5.92 -1.50
N SER A 60 12.65 -6.19 -0.91
CA SER A 60 12.52 -6.92 0.35
C SER A 60 13.02 -8.37 0.24
N VAL A 61 12.70 -9.06 -0.86
CA VAL A 61 13.16 -10.44 -1.13
C VAL A 61 14.68 -10.49 -1.31
N LEU A 62 15.25 -9.50 -1.99
CA LEU A 62 16.70 -9.43 -2.22
C LEU A 62 17.49 -8.94 -0.98
N GLY A 63 16.81 -8.63 0.14
CA GLY A 63 17.45 -8.01 1.30
C GLY A 63 18.01 -6.61 1.00
N LEU A 64 17.68 -6.05 -0.16
CA LEU A 64 18.04 -4.72 -0.58
C LEU A 64 17.06 -3.76 0.06
N ARG A 65 17.42 -3.22 1.22
CA ARG A 65 16.68 -2.11 1.80
C ARG A 65 16.80 -0.96 0.80
N ARG A 66 15.71 -0.61 0.10
CA ARG A 66 15.69 0.53 -0.82
C ARG A 66 16.27 1.71 -0.04
N LEU A 67 17.48 2.13 -0.38
CA LEU A 67 18.02 3.40 0.06
C LEU A 67 17.11 4.40 -0.61
N ARG A 68 16.05 4.79 0.10
CA ARG A 68 15.16 5.85 -0.32
C ARG A 68 16.07 7.04 -0.55
N ALA A 69 16.38 7.30 -1.82
CA ALA A 69 17.10 8.49 -2.22
C ALA A 69 16.30 9.63 -1.61
N ALA A 70 16.91 10.28 -0.62
CA ALA A 70 16.36 11.43 0.05
C ALA A 70 16.42 12.61 -0.92
N ALA A 71 15.60 12.58 -1.97
CA ALA A 71 15.17 13.77 -2.69
C ALA A 71 14.10 14.44 -1.83
N GLY A 72 14.55 15.05 -0.73
CA GLY A 72 13.70 15.68 0.28
C GLY A 72 14.49 16.30 1.44
N GLY A 73 15.71 16.76 1.17
CA GLY A 73 16.51 17.53 2.11
C GLY A 73 16.04 18.99 2.19
N LYS A 74 14.89 19.24 2.82
CA LYS A 74 14.61 20.49 3.54
C LYS A 74 13.69 20.16 4.72
N ASP A 75 14.32 19.93 5.87
CA ASP A 75 14.02 20.62 7.12
C ASP A 75 14.65 19.83 8.27
N GLY A 76 15.89 20.17 8.56
CA GLY A 76 16.45 19.89 9.86
C GLY A 76 15.76 20.77 10.89
N ARG A 77 15.00 20.15 11.81
CA ARG A 77 14.91 20.68 13.17
C ARG A 77 14.71 19.56 14.18
N PRO A 78 15.60 19.43 15.19
CA PRO A 78 15.57 18.33 16.14
C PRO A 78 14.47 18.52 17.19
N ALA A 79 14.01 17.39 17.70
CA ALA A 79 13.08 17.24 18.79
C ALA A 79 13.50 18.03 20.04
N ALA A 80 12.57 18.80 20.60
CA ALA A 80 12.65 19.30 21.96
C ALA A 80 11.27 19.19 22.63
N ALA A 81 11.19 18.30 23.60
CA ALA A 81 10.09 18.16 24.54
C ALA A 81 9.76 19.51 25.21
N LYS A 82 8.47 19.79 25.45
CA LYS A 82 8.03 20.61 26.60
C LYS A 82 6.55 20.42 26.90
N LYS A 83 6.32 20.18 28.19
CA LYS A 83 5.06 19.97 28.93
C LYS A 83 3.99 21.02 28.59
N GLN A 84 2.76 20.58 28.38
CA GLN A 84 1.59 21.45 28.50
C GLN A 84 0.69 20.94 29.64
N ARG A 85 1.01 21.39 30.85
CA ARG A 85 0.02 21.56 31.93
C ARG A 85 -0.29 23.05 31.97
N GLN A 86 -1.55 23.42 31.87
CA GLN A 86 -2.11 24.45 32.73
C GLN A 86 -3.63 24.34 32.77
N LEU A 87 -4.05 23.77 33.89
CA LEU A 87 -5.36 23.87 34.49
C LEU A 87 -5.51 25.32 35.01
N ILE A 88 -6.56 26.02 34.58
CA ILE A 88 -7.04 27.23 35.26
C ILE A 88 -8.48 26.95 35.71
N LEU A 89 -8.67 27.12 37.01
CA LEU A 89 -9.87 26.92 37.81
C LEU A 89 -10.96 27.98 37.51
N LEU A 90 -12.22 27.56 37.74
CA LEU A 90 -13.49 28.30 37.63
C LEU A 90 -13.56 29.53 38.58
N PRO A 91 -14.60 30.40 38.47
CA PRO A 91 -15.78 30.16 39.32
C PRO A 91 -17.18 30.57 38.77
N THR A 92 -18.16 29.81 39.27
CA THR A 92 -19.49 30.18 39.80
C THR A 92 -20.68 30.58 38.91
N ASN A 93 -21.67 29.66 38.99
CA ASN A 93 -23.03 29.86 39.52
C ASN A 93 -24.12 30.37 38.57
N GLY A 94 -25.22 29.61 38.55
CA GLY A 94 -26.45 29.94 37.86
C GLY A 94 -27.37 28.73 37.74
N SER A 95 -27.75 28.12 38.86
CA SER A 95 -28.89 27.20 38.91
C SER A 95 -30.12 27.86 38.32
N ARG A 96 -30.79 27.22 37.35
CA ARG A 96 -32.22 27.44 37.14
C ARG A 96 -32.92 26.16 36.69
N GLU A 97 -33.92 25.86 37.49
CA GLU A 97 -34.87 24.76 37.47
C GLU A 97 -35.70 24.69 36.17
N ALA A 98 -36.00 23.45 35.78
CA ALA A 98 -37.26 22.92 35.25
C ALA A 98 -37.94 23.46 33.97
N ALA A 99 -38.47 22.47 33.24
CA ALA A 99 -39.63 22.45 32.34
C ALA A 99 -39.43 22.74 30.83
N ASP A 100 -39.37 21.64 30.06
CA ASP A 100 -40.08 21.48 28.77
C ASP A 100 -41.61 21.48 29.06
N PRO A 101 -42.55 21.75 28.12
CA PRO A 101 -42.39 21.70 26.66
C PRO A 101 -43.14 22.76 25.83
N GLU A 102 -42.97 22.66 24.50
CA GLU A 102 -43.94 23.01 23.45
C GLU A 102 -44.02 24.49 23.00
N ALA A 103 -43.58 24.76 21.75
CA ALA A 103 -44.38 25.42 20.71
C ALA A 103 -43.51 25.95 19.54
N VAL A 104 -43.80 25.41 18.35
CA VAL A 104 -43.87 26.09 17.04
C VAL A 104 -42.64 26.87 16.57
N ALA A 105 -41.87 26.26 15.68
CA ALA A 105 -40.98 27.00 14.77
C ALA A 105 -41.21 26.55 13.32
N ALA A 106 -41.96 27.37 12.60
CA ALA A 106 -42.09 27.33 11.15
C ALA A 106 -40.86 27.96 10.49
N ARG A 107 -40.39 27.33 9.40
CA ARG A 107 -39.55 27.87 8.30
C ARG A 107 -38.10 28.20 8.72
N LYS A 108 -37.06 27.69 8.04
CA LYS A 108 -36.74 27.85 6.61
C LYS A 108 -35.70 26.79 6.20
N GLN A 109 -35.86 26.18 5.01
CA GLN A 109 -34.72 25.56 4.31
C GLN A 109 -33.67 26.63 3.95
N PRO A 110 -32.40 26.22 3.83
CA PRO A 110 -31.83 26.22 2.47
C PRO A 110 -30.99 24.97 2.15
N LEU A 111 -30.98 24.65 0.86
CA LEU A 111 -30.11 23.73 0.14
C LEU A 111 -28.69 23.61 0.72
N ALA A 112 -28.28 22.40 1.10
CA ALA A 112 -26.89 22.00 1.19
C ALA A 112 -26.69 20.64 0.49
N ARG A 113 -26.40 20.74 -0.80
CA ARG A 113 -25.37 20.01 -1.54
C ARG A 113 -25.08 18.59 -1.03
N GLY A 114 -25.58 17.59 -1.78
CA GLY A 114 -25.27 16.18 -1.60
C GLY A 114 -23.76 15.94 -1.51
N GLY A 115 -23.30 15.71 -0.28
CA GLY A 115 -22.05 15.02 -0.04
C GLY A 115 -22.36 13.53 -0.14
N THR A 116 -22.04 12.91 -1.27
CA THR A 116 -21.80 11.47 -1.28
C THR A 116 -20.55 11.25 -0.44
N ALA A 117 -20.75 11.06 0.86
CA ALA A 117 -19.74 10.41 1.68
C ALA A 117 -19.56 9.03 1.06
N TYR A 118 -18.49 8.82 0.29
CA TYR A 118 -18.04 7.49 -0.06
C TYR A 118 -17.83 6.76 1.27
N PRO A 119 -18.60 5.71 1.59
CA PRO A 119 -18.20 4.87 2.70
C PRO A 119 -16.88 4.22 2.26
N VAL A 120 -15.79 4.53 2.96
CA VAL A 120 -14.61 3.66 2.94
C VAL A 120 -15.11 2.34 3.51
N GLY A 121 -15.52 1.45 2.60
CA GLY A 121 -16.28 0.26 2.93
C GLY A 121 -15.47 -0.61 3.88
N GLU A 122 -15.96 -0.76 5.11
CA GLU A 122 -15.51 -1.83 5.98
C GLU A 122 -15.72 -3.16 5.24
N GLU A 123 -14.63 -3.76 4.79
CA GLU A 123 -14.65 -5.04 4.10
C GLU A 123 -15.36 -6.06 5.01
N THR A 124 -16.51 -6.56 4.56
CA THR A 124 -17.38 -7.39 5.39
C THR A 124 -16.62 -8.64 5.84
N ARG A 125 -16.94 -9.18 7.03
CA ARG A 125 -16.30 -10.41 7.53
C ARG A 125 -16.40 -11.58 6.55
N ALA A 126 -17.46 -11.63 5.74
CA ALA A 126 -17.62 -12.63 4.69
C ALA A 126 -16.55 -12.48 3.59
N LEU A 127 -16.31 -11.26 3.12
CA LEU A 127 -15.32 -10.98 2.09
C LEU A 127 -13.90 -11.28 2.56
N LYS A 128 -13.58 -10.94 3.82
CA LYS A 128 -12.29 -11.30 4.44
C LYS A 128 -12.05 -12.81 4.52
N ARG A 129 -13.10 -13.61 4.74
CA ARG A 129 -12.98 -15.08 4.75
C ARG A 129 -12.68 -15.63 3.38
N VAL A 130 -13.41 -15.20 2.36
CA VAL A 130 -13.18 -15.62 0.97
C VAL A 130 -11.76 -15.26 0.53
N LYS A 131 -11.32 -14.04 0.83
CA LYS A 131 -9.95 -13.60 0.52
C LYS A 131 -8.88 -14.41 1.25
N LEU A 132 -9.13 -14.76 2.53
CA LEU A 132 -8.23 -15.61 3.29
C LEU A 132 -8.11 -17.02 2.70
N GLU A 133 -9.23 -17.60 2.25
CA GLU A 133 -9.23 -18.91 1.60
C GLU A 133 -8.49 -18.89 0.26
N ALA A 134 -8.70 -17.85 -0.55
CA ALA A 134 -7.95 -17.66 -1.79
C ALA A 134 -6.43 -17.58 -1.54
N LEU A 135 -6.00 -16.77 -0.56
CA LEU A 135 -4.58 -16.65 -0.21
C LEU A 135 -3.99 -17.95 0.33
N ARG A 136 -4.76 -18.75 1.08
CA ARG A 136 -4.33 -20.08 1.54
C ARG A 136 -4.14 -21.05 0.39
N GLN A 137 -5.01 -21.02 -0.61
CA GLN A 137 -4.90 -21.86 -1.79
C GLN A 137 -3.66 -21.50 -2.62
N GLU A 138 -3.39 -20.21 -2.77
CA GLU A 138 -2.21 -19.70 -3.46
C GLU A 138 -0.93 -20.09 -2.70
N LEU A 139 -0.90 -19.92 -1.37
CA LEU A 139 0.21 -20.36 -0.52
C LEU A 139 0.48 -21.86 -0.68
N ALA A 140 -0.56 -22.70 -0.64
CA ALA A 140 -0.41 -24.15 -0.82
C ALA A 140 0.17 -24.51 -2.19
N THR A 141 -0.18 -23.75 -3.23
CA THR A 141 0.35 -23.93 -4.58
C THR A 141 1.85 -23.61 -4.62
N HIS A 142 2.26 -22.48 -4.03
CA HIS A 142 3.67 -22.12 -3.94
C HIS A 142 4.49 -23.11 -3.12
N GLU A 143 3.95 -23.60 -2.00
CA GLU A 143 4.60 -24.62 -1.18
C GLU A 143 4.85 -25.91 -1.97
N ALA A 144 3.90 -26.31 -2.83
CA ALA A 144 4.09 -27.46 -3.72
C ALA A 144 5.22 -27.25 -4.73
N THR A 145 5.28 -26.08 -5.38
CA THR A 145 6.38 -25.73 -6.29
C THR A 145 7.73 -25.73 -5.58
N VAL A 146 7.80 -25.14 -4.37
CA VAL A 146 9.05 -25.14 -3.58
C VAL A 146 9.47 -26.56 -3.20
N ALA A 147 8.52 -27.43 -2.83
CA ALA A 147 8.81 -28.83 -2.53
C ALA A 147 9.33 -29.60 -3.75
N GLU A 148 8.86 -29.29 -4.96
CA GLU A 148 9.39 -29.84 -6.20
C GLU A 148 10.82 -29.38 -6.49
N LEU A 149 11.09 -28.09 -6.40
CA LEU A 149 12.44 -27.54 -6.59
C LEU A 149 13.44 -28.15 -5.59
N ARG A 150 13.04 -28.31 -4.32
CA ARG A 150 13.86 -28.98 -3.31
C ARG A 150 14.17 -30.43 -3.69
N ARG A 151 13.21 -31.16 -4.26
CA ARG A 151 13.45 -32.52 -4.75
C ARG A 151 14.43 -32.55 -5.92
N MET A 152 14.34 -31.59 -6.84
CA MET A 152 15.29 -31.47 -7.94
C MET A 152 16.71 -31.18 -7.45
N ILE A 153 16.87 -30.22 -6.52
CA ILE A 153 18.16 -29.89 -5.91
C ILE A 153 18.78 -31.13 -5.25
N ALA A 154 18.03 -31.85 -4.42
CA ALA A 154 18.52 -33.08 -3.77
C ALA A 154 18.81 -34.22 -4.77
N GLY A 155 18.23 -34.19 -5.96
CA GLY A 155 18.60 -35.08 -7.07
C GLY A 155 19.99 -34.73 -7.59
N LEU A 156 20.19 -33.47 -7.96
CA LEU A 156 21.46 -32.97 -8.50
C LEU A 156 22.62 -33.09 -7.51
N GLU A 157 22.40 -32.83 -6.22
CA GLU A 157 23.42 -33.00 -5.19
C GLU A 157 23.93 -34.45 -5.14
N ARG A 158 23.02 -35.44 -5.21
CA ARG A 158 23.40 -36.87 -5.23
C ARG A 158 24.14 -37.27 -6.50
N GLU A 159 23.84 -36.66 -7.64
CA GLU A 159 24.58 -36.90 -8.89
C GLU A 159 25.99 -36.29 -8.85
N LEU A 160 26.18 -35.19 -8.13
CA LEU A 160 27.48 -34.55 -7.97
C LEU A 160 28.38 -35.24 -6.93
N ASP A 161 27.78 -35.85 -5.89
CA ASP A 161 28.50 -36.54 -4.81
C ASP A 161 28.82 -38.02 -5.10
N GLY A 162 28.32 -38.58 -6.20
CA GLY A 162 28.49 -39.99 -6.62
C GLY A 162 29.56 -40.19 -7.68
#